data_AF-A0A0V8I6J2-F1
#
_entry.id   AF-A0A0V8I6J2-F1
#
_cell.length_a   1.000
_cell.length_b   1.000
_cell.length_c   1.000
_cell.angle_alpha   90.00
_cell.angle_beta   90.00
_cell.angle_gamma   90.00
#
_symmetry.space_group_name_H-M   'P 1'
#
loop_
_entity.id
_entity.type
_entity.pdbx_description
1 polymer ?
#
loop_
_entity_poly.entity_id
_entity_poly.type
_entity_poly.pdbx_seq_one_letter_code
_entity_poly.pdbx_strand_id
1 'polypeptide(L)'
;MAYVPASLNGAQRFEGYWLLEVSGQLILQLVLDFQVTLVLERLRITIEESFVLEHPDGTSHVVEPGGDFDQLSPVLPLSRSQVVAEARAFDDGRLEIAIQDGFRLSVVPEPKSAYEAWNVTGPGGLLIVSTPGGGLAFWSSS
;
A
#
# COMPACT_ATOMS: atom_id res chain seq x y z
N MET A 1 26.45 -8.46 4.38
CA MET A 1 25.60 -7.67 3.46
C MET A 1 24.69 -8.66 2.75
N ALA A 2 23.38 -8.63 3.02
CA ALA A 2 22.43 -9.44 2.25
C ALA A 2 22.31 -8.85 0.83
N TYR A 3 22.27 -9.71 -0.18
CA TYR A 3 22.04 -9.32 -1.57
C TYR A 3 20.62 -8.75 -1.70
N VAL A 4 20.50 -7.51 -2.19
CA VAL A 4 19.21 -6.91 -2.56
C VAL A 4 19.09 -7.00 -4.07
N PRO A 5 18.10 -7.72 -4.62
CA PRO A 5 17.96 -7.86 -6.07
C PRO A 5 17.61 -6.52 -6.72
N ALA A 6 17.98 -6.35 -8.00
CA ALA A 6 17.65 -5.14 -8.75
C ALA A 6 16.16 -5.04 -9.12
N SER A 7 15.46 -6.18 -9.12
CA SER A 7 14.02 -6.28 -9.38
C SER A 7 13.44 -7.54 -8.71
N LEU A 8 12.14 -7.49 -8.46
CA LEU A 8 11.29 -8.61 -8.09
C LEU A 8 10.13 -8.66 -9.08
N ASN A 9 9.50 -9.82 -9.27
CA ASN A 9 8.26 -9.90 -10.05
C ASN A 9 7.22 -8.97 -9.42
N GLY A 10 6.87 -7.86 -10.07
CA GLY A 10 5.93 -6.87 -9.53
C GLY A 10 6.55 -5.66 -8.81
N ALA A 11 7.88 -5.54 -8.72
CA ALA A 11 8.53 -4.34 -8.18
C ALA A 11 9.95 -4.09 -8.72
N GLN A 12 10.28 -2.81 -8.94
CA GLN A 12 11.60 -2.36 -9.41
C GLN A 12 12.31 -1.55 -8.32
N ARG A 13 13.62 -1.78 -8.12
CA ARG A 13 14.42 -1.05 -7.13
C ARG A 13 14.86 0.33 -7.64
N PHE A 14 14.70 1.36 -6.79
CA PHE A 14 15.24 2.71 -6.94
C PHE A 14 16.03 3.11 -5.68
N GLU A 15 16.70 4.26 -5.65
CA GLU A 15 17.36 4.72 -4.42
C GLU A 15 16.31 5.09 -3.36
N GLY A 16 16.34 4.42 -2.21
CA GLY A 16 15.47 4.70 -1.05
C GLY A 16 14.06 4.08 -1.11
N TYR A 17 13.64 3.50 -2.24
CA TYR A 17 12.33 2.84 -2.36
C TYR A 17 12.27 1.78 -3.46
N TRP A 18 11.18 1.04 -3.49
CA TRP A 18 10.75 0.13 -4.54
C TRP A 18 9.52 0.70 -5.23
N LEU A 19 9.57 0.77 -6.56
CA LEU A 19 8.43 1.13 -7.39
C LEU A 19 7.62 -0.14 -7.67
N LEU A 20 6.37 -0.18 -7.21
CA LEU A 20 5.49 -1.31 -7.45
C LEU A 20 4.92 -1.24 -8.87
N GLU A 21 4.77 -2.40 -9.54
CA GLU A 21 4.24 -2.48 -10.91
C GLU A 21 2.70 -2.34 -10.96
N VAL A 22 2.17 -1.34 -10.26
CA VAL A 22 0.74 -1.01 -10.15
C VAL A 22 0.24 -0.05 -11.22
N SER A 23 1.14 0.65 -11.92
CA SER A 23 0.76 1.71 -12.85
C SER A 23 -0.18 1.18 -13.94
N GLY A 24 -1.33 1.84 -14.08
CA GLY A 24 -2.38 1.46 -15.03
C GLY A 24 -3.33 0.35 -14.54
N GLN A 25 -3.09 -0.25 -13.36
CA GLN A 25 -4.01 -1.26 -12.82
C GLN A 25 -5.27 -0.62 -12.26
N LEU A 26 -6.41 -1.28 -12.47
CA LEU A 26 -7.69 -0.92 -11.85
C LEU A 26 -7.77 -1.41 -10.41
N ILE A 27 -8.36 -0.60 -9.52
CA ILE A 27 -8.90 -1.07 -8.25
C ILE A 27 -10.20 -1.82 -8.55
N LEU A 28 -10.15 -3.14 -8.44
CA LEU A 28 -11.28 -4.04 -8.71
C LEU A 28 -12.18 -4.21 -7.48
N GLN A 29 -11.58 -4.22 -6.29
CA GLN A 29 -12.30 -4.32 -5.03
C GLN A 29 -11.62 -3.48 -3.96
N LEU A 30 -12.46 -2.90 -3.09
CA LEU A 30 -12.08 -2.36 -1.80
C LEU A 30 -12.63 -3.32 -0.75
N VAL A 31 -11.76 -3.99 0.00
CA VAL A 31 -12.17 -4.86 1.11
C VAL A 31 -11.92 -4.11 2.41
N LEU A 32 -12.98 -4.00 3.21
CA LEU A 32 -12.95 -3.43 4.55
C LEU A 32 -13.25 -4.57 5.51
N ASP A 33 -12.18 -5.17 6.03
CA ASP A 33 -12.24 -5.96 7.25
C ASP A 33 -11.52 -5.15 8.35
N PHE A 34 -10.98 -5.75 9.40
CA PHE A 34 -10.15 -4.98 10.36
C PHE A 34 -8.87 -4.38 9.71
N GLN A 35 -8.73 -4.49 8.38
CA GLN A 35 -7.72 -3.91 7.51
C GLN A 35 -8.42 -3.25 6.29
N VAL A 36 -7.69 -2.37 5.58
CA VAL A 36 -8.14 -1.82 4.29
C VAL A 36 -7.33 -2.46 3.17
N THR A 37 -8.01 -3.16 2.26
CA THR A 37 -7.35 -3.83 1.12
C THR A 37 -7.79 -3.25 -0.21
N LEU A 38 -6.82 -2.86 -1.03
CA LEU A 38 -6.98 -2.57 -2.45
C LEU A 38 -6.66 -3.84 -3.25
N VAL A 39 -7.67 -4.43 -3.87
CA VAL A 39 -7.49 -5.55 -4.80
C VAL A 39 -7.37 -4.98 -6.20
N LEU A 40 -6.17 -5.08 -6.77
CA LEU A 40 -5.88 -4.67 -8.14
C LEU A 40 -5.90 -5.88 -9.09
N GLU A 41 -5.67 -5.64 -10.38
CA GLU A 41 -5.67 -6.71 -11.39
C GLU A 41 -4.60 -7.79 -11.15
N ARG A 42 -3.41 -7.38 -10.68
CA ARG A 42 -2.27 -8.29 -10.44
C ARG A 42 -1.84 -8.30 -8.98
N LEU A 43 -1.92 -7.16 -8.30
CA LEU A 43 -1.43 -7.00 -6.94
C LEU A 43 -2.58 -6.81 -5.96
N ARG A 44 -2.38 -7.25 -4.72
CA ARG A 44 -3.22 -6.90 -3.59
C ARG A 44 -2.37 -6.10 -2.61
N ILE A 45 -2.87 -4.95 -2.18
CA ILE A 45 -2.23 -4.09 -1.19
C ILE A 45 -3.13 -4.05 0.03
N THR A 46 -2.62 -4.49 1.17
CA THR A 46 -3.34 -4.57 2.43
C THR A 46 -2.71 -3.59 3.42
N ILE A 47 -3.52 -2.76 4.07
CA ILE A 47 -3.08 -1.73 5.02
C ILE A 47 -3.72 -2.05 6.36
N GLU A 48 -2.86 -2.16 7.38
CA GLU A 48 -3.24 -2.66 8.70
C GLU A 48 -3.17 -1.57 9.77
N GLU A 49 -2.30 -0.57 9.58
CA GLU A 49 -2.19 0.61 10.46
C GLU A 49 -2.92 1.83 9.91
N SER A 50 -3.10 2.84 10.76
CA SER A 50 -3.70 4.11 10.34
C SER A 50 -2.90 4.75 9.21
N PHE A 51 -3.59 5.41 8.29
CA PHE A 51 -2.97 6.07 7.16
C PHE A 51 -3.65 7.39 6.84
N VAL A 52 -2.95 8.23 6.09
CA VAL A 52 -3.49 9.48 5.57
C VAL A 52 -4.03 9.25 4.17
N LEU A 53 -5.28 9.65 3.93
CA LEU A 53 -5.91 9.69 2.63
C LEU A 53 -6.24 11.13 2.26
N GLU A 54 -5.56 11.65 1.23
CA GLU A 54 -5.87 12.92 0.61
C GLU A 54 -6.87 12.70 -0.54
N HIS A 55 -7.96 13.46 -0.53
CA HIS A 55 -8.97 13.48 -1.59
C HIS A 55 -8.59 14.50 -2.68
N PRO A 56 -9.16 14.39 -3.90
CA PRO A 56 -8.83 15.29 -5.01
C PRO A 56 -9.14 16.77 -4.74
N ASP A 57 -9.99 17.08 -3.77
CA ASP A 57 -10.30 18.45 -3.34
C ASP A 57 -9.28 19.03 -2.34
N GLY A 58 -8.26 18.25 -1.97
CA GLY A 58 -7.22 18.61 -0.99
C GLY A 58 -7.57 18.26 0.46
N THR A 59 -8.76 17.74 0.73
CA THR A 59 -9.15 17.31 2.09
C THR A 59 -8.33 16.08 2.49
N SER A 60 -7.80 16.08 3.71
CA SER A 60 -7.03 14.96 4.26
C SER A 60 -7.78 14.29 5.39
N HIS A 61 -7.81 12.96 5.37
CA HIS A 61 -8.43 12.12 6.38
C HIS A 61 -7.40 11.19 7.00
N VAL A 62 -7.43 11.03 8.32
CA VAL A 62 -6.76 9.91 8.99
C VAL A 62 -7.76 8.76 9.01
N VAL A 63 -7.43 7.67 8.32
CA VAL A 63 -8.23 6.46 8.26
C VAL A 63 -7.66 5.44 9.22
N GLU A 64 -8.51 4.86 10.05
CA GLU A 64 -8.17 3.77 10.96
C GLU A 64 -8.84 2.48 10.46
N PRO A 65 -8.09 1.50 9.93
CA PRO A 65 -8.68 0.27 9.37
C PRO A 65 -9.57 -0.50 10.35
N GLY A 66 -9.19 -0.56 11.64
CA GLY A 66 -9.99 -1.18 12.69
C GLY A 66 -11.06 -0.29 13.31
N GLY A 67 -11.25 0.91 12.75
CA GLY A 67 -12.11 1.96 13.29
C GLY A 67 -13.61 1.75 13.02
N ASP A 68 -14.40 2.74 13.42
CA ASP A 68 -15.82 2.75 13.11
C ASP A 68 -16.11 3.18 11.66
N PHE A 69 -17.38 3.17 11.28
CA PHE A 69 -17.79 3.49 9.91
C PHE A 69 -17.39 4.92 9.50
N ASP A 70 -17.43 5.90 10.40
CA ASP A 70 -17.12 7.28 10.06
C ASP A 70 -15.63 7.43 9.74
N GLN A 71 -14.76 6.71 10.45
CA GLN A 71 -13.32 6.64 10.16
C GLN A 71 -12.99 5.93 8.85
N LEU A 72 -13.82 4.95 8.43
CA LEU A 72 -13.64 4.20 7.18
C LEU A 72 -14.32 4.85 5.97
N SER A 73 -15.36 5.65 6.17
CA SER A 73 -16.13 6.28 5.09
C SER A 73 -15.28 7.04 4.04
N PRO A 74 -14.12 7.66 4.37
CA PRO A 74 -13.30 8.35 3.39
C PRO A 74 -12.70 7.46 2.30
N VAL A 75 -12.56 6.14 2.52
CA VAL A 75 -12.00 5.24 1.49
C VAL A 75 -13.04 4.76 0.48
N LEU A 76 -14.33 4.90 0.78
CA LEU A 76 -15.42 4.40 -0.08
C LEU A 76 -15.36 4.89 -1.54
N PRO A 77 -14.98 6.15 -1.84
CA PRO A 77 -14.82 6.61 -3.22
C PRO A 77 -13.81 5.78 -4.04
N LEU A 78 -12.80 5.16 -3.41
CA LEU A 78 -11.79 4.32 -4.07
C LEU A 78 -12.38 3.06 -4.71
N SER A 79 -13.58 2.63 -4.29
CA SER A 79 -14.29 1.47 -4.86
C SER A 79 -14.78 1.66 -6.30
N ARG A 80 -14.71 2.88 -6.84
CA ARG A 80 -15.23 3.22 -8.18
C ARG A 80 -14.16 3.08 -9.27
N SER A 81 -13.84 1.85 -9.68
CA SER A 81 -12.95 1.51 -10.82
C SER A 81 -11.84 2.54 -11.08
N GLN A 82 -11.04 2.80 -10.06
CA GLN A 82 -9.99 3.81 -10.08
C GLN A 82 -8.69 3.24 -10.64
N VAL A 83 -7.95 4.01 -11.43
CA VAL A 83 -6.65 3.57 -11.97
C VAL A 83 -5.54 4.03 -11.02
N VAL A 84 -4.70 3.09 -10.57
CA VAL A 84 -3.51 3.41 -9.79
C VAL A 84 -2.45 3.99 -10.73
N ALA A 85 -1.96 5.19 -10.42
CA ALA A 85 -0.92 5.86 -11.20
C ALA A 85 0.47 5.35 -10.81
N GLU A 86 0.73 5.26 -9.50
CA GLU A 86 2.04 4.93 -8.94
C GLU A 86 1.88 4.39 -7.51
N ALA A 87 2.75 3.48 -7.09
CA ALA A 87 2.94 3.15 -5.68
C ALA A 87 4.41 2.91 -5.35
N ARG A 88 4.85 3.46 -4.22
CA ARG A 88 6.23 3.41 -3.74
C ARG A 88 6.29 2.81 -2.34
N ALA A 89 7.06 1.75 -2.19
CA ALA A 89 7.40 1.13 -0.92
C ALA A 89 8.81 1.60 -0.50
N PHE A 90 8.89 2.50 0.48
CA PHE A 90 10.14 3.08 0.93
C PHE A 90 10.91 2.14 1.87
N ASP A 91 12.24 2.26 1.87
CA ASP A 91 13.12 1.40 2.68
C ASP A 91 12.88 1.51 4.19
N ASP A 92 12.26 2.61 4.65
CA ASP A 92 11.87 2.82 6.04
C ASP A 92 10.47 2.25 6.38
N GLY A 93 9.81 1.58 5.43
CA GLY A 93 8.50 0.97 5.61
C GLY A 93 7.33 1.90 5.30
N ARG A 94 7.56 3.14 4.84
CA ARG A 94 6.46 3.97 4.31
C ARG A 94 5.91 3.40 3.01
N LEU A 95 4.60 3.57 2.78
CA LEU A 95 3.94 3.30 1.50
C LEU A 95 3.24 4.56 1.02
N GLU A 96 3.51 4.95 -0.22
CA GLU A 96 2.77 6.01 -0.91
C GLU A 96 2.08 5.43 -2.13
N ILE A 97 0.81 5.78 -2.34
CA ILE A 97 0.03 5.40 -3.52
C ILE A 97 -0.62 6.64 -4.11
N ALA A 98 -0.44 6.85 -5.41
CA ALA A 98 -1.14 7.87 -6.17
C ALA A 98 -2.16 7.23 -7.10
N ILE A 99 -3.38 7.75 -7.09
CA ILE A 99 -4.48 7.36 -7.97
C ILE A 99 -4.65 8.44 -9.05
N GLN A 100 -4.98 8.05 -10.28
CA GLN A 100 -5.07 8.99 -11.42
C GLN A 100 -6.06 10.12 -11.20
N ASP A 101 -7.15 9.88 -10.46
CA ASP A 101 -8.19 10.87 -10.19
C ASP A 101 -7.83 11.85 -9.04
N GLY A 102 -6.60 11.78 -8.52
CA GLY A 102 -6.05 12.74 -7.56
C GLY A 102 -6.00 12.27 -6.11
N PHE A 103 -6.55 11.10 -5.78
CA PHE A 103 -6.40 10.52 -4.44
C PHE A 103 -4.94 10.16 -4.15
N ARG A 104 -4.50 10.44 -2.92
CA ARG A 104 -3.17 10.03 -2.43
C ARG A 104 -3.30 9.33 -1.09
N LEU A 105 -2.65 8.19 -0.97
CA LEU A 105 -2.58 7.40 0.26
C LEU A 105 -1.15 7.39 0.76
N SER A 106 -0.95 7.63 2.06
CA SER A 106 0.35 7.55 2.72
C SER A 106 0.23 6.77 4.02
N VAL A 107 0.97 5.67 4.12
CA VAL A 107 1.14 4.89 5.36
C VAL A 107 2.54 5.16 5.90
N VAL A 108 2.62 5.49 7.19
CA VAL A 108 3.89 5.61 7.91
C VAL A 108 3.84 4.61 9.06
N PRO A 109 4.80 3.66 9.15
CA PRO A 109 4.77 2.66 10.20
C PRO A 109 4.93 3.31 11.58
N GLU A 110 4.12 2.91 12.56
CA GLU A 110 4.23 3.38 13.93
C GLU A 110 5.48 2.76 14.61
N PRO A 111 6.47 3.56 15.06
CA PRO A 111 7.74 3.04 15.55
C PRO A 111 7.67 2.06 16.73
N LYS A 112 6.60 2.10 17.53
CA LYS A 112 6.39 1.21 18.69
C LYS A 112 5.37 0.11 18.44
N SER A 113 4.82 0.02 17.23
CA SER A 113 3.86 -1.01 16.90
C SER A 113 4.54 -2.39 16.83
N ALA A 114 3.79 -3.40 17.25
CA ALA A 114 4.17 -4.80 17.11
C ALA A 114 3.59 -5.43 15.83
N TYR A 115 2.86 -4.64 15.02
CA TYR A 115 2.16 -5.09 13.84
C TYR A 115 2.84 -4.58 12.57
N GLU A 116 2.55 -5.24 11.45
CA GLU A 116 2.95 -4.80 10.12
C GLU A 116 2.08 -3.60 9.71
N ALA A 117 2.66 -2.58 9.07
CA ALA A 117 1.85 -1.41 8.66
C ALA A 117 1.04 -1.69 7.39
N TRP A 118 1.62 -2.47 6.48
CA TRP A 118 1.03 -2.88 5.22
C TRP A 118 1.79 -4.05 4.61
N ASN A 119 1.13 -4.77 3.70
CA ASN A 119 1.75 -5.78 2.84
C ASN A 119 1.26 -5.69 1.40
N VAL A 120 2.09 -6.16 0.47
CA VAL A 120 1.76 -6.31 -0.95
C VAL A 120 1.95 -7.76 -1.34
N THR A 121 0.91 -8.37 -1.89
CA THR A 121 0.98 -9.72 -2.47
C THR A 121 0.74 -9.68 -3.97
N GLY A 122 1.36 -10.62 -4.70
CA GLY A 122 1.31 -10.63 -6.16
C GLY A 122 1.72 -11.95 -6.81
N PRO A 123 1.83 -11.96 -8.15
CA PRO A 123 2.23 -13.13 -8.93
C PRO A 123 3.64 -13.60 -8.56
N GLY A 124 3.93 -14.87 -8.85
CA GLY A 124 5.24 -15.45 -8.53
C GLY A 124 5.53 -15.52 -7.02
N GLY A 125 4.49 -15.53 -6.19
CA GLY A 125 4.62 -15.54 -4.73
C GLY A 125 5.26 -14.27 -4.16
N LEU A 126 5.16 -13.13 -4.87
CA LEU A 126 5.59 -11.85 -4.35
C LEU A 126 4.89 -11.57 -3.02
N LEU A 127 5.68 -11.29 -1.99
CA LEU A 127 5.26 -10.71 -0.73
C LEU A 127 6.25 -9.61 -0.35
N ILE A 128 5.75 -8.39 -0.16
CA ILE A 128 6.49 -7.25 0.40
C ILE A 128 5.78 -6.83 1.66
N VAL A 129 6.50 -6.68 2.76
CA VAL A 129 5.94 -6.35 4.07
C VAL A 129 6.66 -5.16 4.66
N SER A 130 5.90 -4.19 5.19
CA SER A 130 6.42 -3.21 6.13
C SER A 130 6.50 -3.84 7.51
N THR A 131 7.72 -4.14 7.96
CA THR A 131 7.93 -4.84 9.23
C THR A 131 7.54 -3.98 10.43
N PRO A 132 7.25 -4.57 11.60
CA PRO A 132 6.93 -3.80 12.80
C PRO A 132 7.99 -2.74 13.13
N GLY A 133 7.55 -1.51 13.37
CA GLY A 133 8.41 -0.35 13.59
C GLY A 133 9.09 0.22 12.34
N GLY A 134 8.78 -0.32 11.15
CA GLY A 134 9.30 0.09 9.86
C GLY A 134 10.34 -0.86 9.26
N GLY A 135 10.85 -0.50 8.08
CA GLY A 135 11.69 -1.36 7.26
C GLY A 135 10.89 -2.23 6.27
N LEU A 136 11.59 -2.94 5.38
CA LEU A 136 10.97 -3.82 4.40
C LEU A 136 11.52 -5.25 4.46
N ALA A 137 10.64 -6.23 4.30
CA ALA A 137 10.97 -7.63 4.05
C ALA A 137 10.34 -8.12 2.74
N PHE A 138 11.02 -9.05 2.06
CA PHE A 138 10.67 -9.50 0.71
C PHE A 138 10.71 -11.02 0.60
N TRP A 139 9.74 -11.57 -0.11
CA TRP A 139 9.71 -12.97 -0.54
C TRP A 139 9.23 -13.07 -1.99
N SER A 140 9.74 -14.07 -2.69
CA SER A 140 9.28 -14.47 -4.01
C SER A 140 9.50 -15.97 -4.19
N SER A 141 8.61 -16.62 -4.94
CA SER A 141 8.86 -17.99 -5.40
C SER A 141 9.98 -17.99 -6.44
N SER A 142 10.82 -19.02 -6.40
CA SER A 142 11.94 -19.23 -7.32
C SER A 142 11.49 -19.59 -8.73
#